data_AF-A0A9D2VDX1-F1
#
_entry.id   AF-A0A9D2VDX1-F1
#
_cell.length_a   1.000
_cell.length_b   1.000
_cell.length_c   1.000
_cell.angle_alpha   90.00
_cell.angle_beta   90.00
_cell.angle_gamma   90.00
#
_symmetry.space_group_name_H-M   'P 1'
#
loop_
_entity.id
_entity.type
_entity.pdbx_description
1 polymer ?
#
loop_
_entity_poly.entity_id
_entity_poly.type
_entity_poly.pdbx_seq_one_letter_code
_entity_poly.pdbx_strand_id
1 'polypeptide(L)' 'MDKVYASAAKALEGLVADGQTIGVGGFGLCGIPE' A
#
# COMPACT_ATOMS: atom_id res chain seq x y z
N MET A 1 13.72 -13.56 6.06
CA MET A 1 13.08 -12.78 4.98
C MET A 1 12.42 -11.59 5.64
N ASP A 2 13.13 -10.48 5.70
CA ASP A 2 12.61 -9.26 6.31
C ASP A 2 11.71 -8.54 5.30
N LYS A 3 10.52 -8.12 5.72
CA LYS A 3 9.50 -7.49 4.86
C LYS A 3 9.32 -6.00 5.19
N VAL A 4 10.25 -5.43 5.94
CA VAL A 4 10.23 -4.01 6.29
C VAL A 4 10.92 -3.23 5.17
N TYR A 5 10.23 -2.22 4.66
CA TYR A 5 10.74 -1.34 3.60
C TYR A 5 11.03 0.04 4.18
N ALA A 6 12.06 0.71 3.65
CA ALA A 6 12.49 2.02 4.11
C ALA A 6 11.48 3.14 3.83
N SER A 7 10.53 2.93 2.91
CA SER A 7 9.45 3.87 2.59
C SER A 7 8.28 3.16 1.92
N ALA A 8 7.10 3.81 1.92
CA ALA A 8 5.91 3.32 1.23
C ALA A 8 6.14 3.17 -0.28
N ALA A 9 6.83 4.13 -0.92
CA ALA A 9 7.17 4.05 -2.33
C ALA A 9 8.01 2.80 -2.65
N LYS A 10 8.98 2.44 -1.80
CA LYS A 10 9.79 1.23 -1.97
C LYS A 10 9.02 -0.06 -1.73
N ALA A 11 7.99 -0.03 -0.90
CA ALA A 11 7.09 -1.17 -0.71
C ALA A 11 6.18 -1.42 -1.94
N LEU A 12 5.87 -0.38 -2.72
CA LEU A 12 4.95 -0.44 -3.86
C LEU A 12 5.67 -0.56 -5.22
N GLU A 13 6.98 -0.34 -5.27
CA GLU A 13 7.79 -0.38 -6.49
C GLU A 13 7.68 -1.74 -7.19
N GLY A 14 7.18 -1.74 -8.44
CA GLY A 14 6.98 -2.96 -9.24
C GLY A 14 5.81 -3.84 -8.82
N LEU A 15 5.07 -3.47 -7.76
CA LEU A 15 3.86 -4.18 -7.32
C LEU A 15 2.59 -3.60 -7.95
N VAL A 16 2.50 -2.28 -8.02
CA VAL A 16 1.33 -1.55 -8.53
C VAL A 16 1.40 -1.42 -10.06
N ALA A 17 0.27 -1.70 -10.73
CA ALA A 17 0.12 -1.59 -12.17
C ALA A 17 -1.26 -1.06 -12.57
N ASP A 18 -1.35 -0.48 -13.77
CA ASP A 18 -2.60 0.05 -14.32
C ASP A 18 -3.70 -1.02 -14.43
N GLY A 19 -4.94 -0.60 -14.16
CA GLY A 19 -6.12 -1.47 -14.25
C GLY A 19 -6.30 -2.45 -13.08
N GLN A 20 -5.43 -2.43 -12.07
CA GLN A 20 -5.62 -3.23 -10.86
C GLN A 20 -6.80 -2.71 -10.03
N THR A 21 -7.59 -3.65 -9.51
CA THR A 21 -8.55 -3.34 -8.44
C THR A 21 -7.82 -3.44 -7.11
N ILE A 22 -7.83 -2.35 -6.33
CA ILE A 22 -7.12 -2.25 -5.05
C ILE A 22 -8.14 -2.25 -3.91
N GLY A 23 -7.95 -3.12 -2.92
CA GLY A 23 -8.68 -3.08 -1.66
C GLY A 23 -8.01 -2.08 -0.71
N VAL A 24 -8.77 -1.09 -0.23
CA VAL A 24 -8.30 -0.09 0.73
C VAL A 24 -9.13 -0.18 2.00
N GLY A 25 -8.46 -0.40 3.14
CA GLY A 25 -9.11 -0.44 4.45
C GLY A 25 -9.35 0.95 5.04
N GLY A 26 -10.27 1.04 6.00
CA GLY A 26 -10.56 2.25 6.78
C GLY A 26 -12.06 2.52 6.98
N PHE A 27 -12.38 3.35 7.97
CA PHE A 27 -13.72 3.90 8.20
C PHE A 27 -13.63 5.43 8.38
N GLY A 28 -14.09 6.19 7.38
CA GLY A 28 -13.84 7.64 7.33
C GLY A 28 -12.33 7.91 7.28
N LEU A 29 -11.79 8.53 8.32
CA LEU A 29 -10.34 8.76 8.49
C LEU A 29 -9.66 7.73 9.41
N CYS A 30 -10.41 6.84 10.05
CA CYS A 30 -9.85 5.88 10.99
C CYS A 30 -9.30 4.65 10.23
N GLY A 31 -8.01 4.36 10.38
CA GLY A 31 -7.39 3.14 9.87
C GLY A 31 -7.11 3.13 8.37
N ILE A 32 -7.01 4.30 7.73
CA ILE A 32 -6.54 4.40 6.34
C ILE A 32 -5.02 4.16 6.26
N PRO A 33 -4.51 3.62 5.14
CA PRO A 33 -3.08 3.48 4.91
C PRO A 33 -2.49 4.84 4.45
N GLU A 34 -2.37 5.80 5.36
CA GLU A 34 -1.69 7.09 5.16
C GLU A 34 -0.15 6.94 5.08
#